data_AF-A0A9P6XW28-F1
#
_entry.id   AF-A0A9P6XW28-F1
#
_cell.length_a   1.000
_cell.length_b   1.000
_cell.length_c   1.000
_cell.angle_alpha   90.00
_cell.angle_beta   90.00
_cell.angle_gamma   90.00
#
_symmetry.space_group_name_H-M   'P 1'
#
loop_
_entity.id
_entity.type
_entity.pdbx_description
1 polymer ?
#
loop_
_entity_poly.entity_id
_entity_poly.type
_entity_poly.pdbx_seq_one_letter_code
_entity_poly.pdbx_strand_id
1 'polypeptide(L)'
;MEDIQICYLESPNEPILVCNARVFGAPNLYKNYKSREDLEEKCEEDDMDKNISFGESESNLVAEILINNKIENEAQIVEFINYVYRPKSEHVTDSPFKLTNVSDKTVLGVLWKYTERFNKTTALGFNQWLKKQNIDFLIQEPERKVLKIQGSETKKLRIRILSVLDSQFHDEVADNIVSTIPRHHAYIKQLKDDGYEVIGSAKQALSKRDLSDQDILSSLDQIHGNTQDFLTYVKEKKTKICVVAIDYAGFTTNMSDLKNLLK
;
A
#
# COMPACT_ATOMS: atom_id res chain seq x y z
N MET A 1 -33.82 -13.39 -11.39
CA MET A 1 -32.48 -13.78 -10.88
C MET A 1 -32.35 -13.07 -9.54
N GLU A 2 -31.89 -13.74 -8.49
CA GLU A 2 -31.73 -13.05 -7.18
C GLU A 2 -30.75 -11.88 -7.35
N ASP A 3 -31.14 -10.68 -6.95
CA ASP A 3 -30.24 -9.53 -6.92
C ASP A 3 -29.14 -9.85 -5.88
N ILE A 4 -27.87 -9.76 -6.28
CA ILE A 4 -26.70 -10.07 -5.43
C ILE A 4 -25.94 -8.77 -5.20
N GLN A 5 -25.56 -8.52 -3.96
CA GLN A 5 -24.81 -7.35 -3.51
C GLN A 5 -23.47 -7.77 -2.91
N ILE A 6 -22.45 -6.92 -3.10
CA ILE A 6 -21.14 -7.09 -2.49
C ILE A 6 -21.17 -6.42 -1.11
N CYS A 7 -20.86 -7.21 -0.08
CA CYS A 7 -20.82 -6.77 1.31
C CYS A 7 -19.54 -7.26 1.99
N TYR A 8 -19.32 -6.87 3.24
CA TYR A 8 -18.31 -7.44 4.13
C TYR A 8 -18.88 -7.62 5.54
N LEU A 9 -18.28 -8.51 6.35
CA LEU A 9 -18.72 -8.77 7.73
C LEU A 9 -17.90 -7.92 8.71
N GLU A 10 -16.63 -8.28 8.87
CA GLU A 10 -15.71 -7.64 9.83
C GLU A 10 -14.67 -6.80 9.11
N SER A 11 -14.03 -7.37 8.08
CA SER A 11 -12.97 -6.73 7.31
C SER A 11 -13.45 -6.27 5.93
N PRO A 12 -13.32 -4.97 5.57
CA PRO A 12 -13.62 -4.49 4.22
C PRO A 12 -12.64 -5.04 3.16
N ASN A 13 -11.57 -5.74 3.57
CA ASN A 13 -10.62 -6.36 2.64
C ASN A 13 -11.00 -7.80 2.28
N GLU A 14 -12.08 -8.33 2.88
CA GLU A 14 -12.59 -9.68 2.62
C GLU A 14 -14.03 -9.60 2.09
N PRO A 15 -14.22 -9.19 0.82
CA PRO A 15 -15.56 -9.02 0.26
C PRO A 15 -16.27 -10.35 0.09
N ILE A 16 -17.58 -10.35 0.32
CA ILE A 16 -18.47 -11.49 0.13
C ILE A 16 -19.64 -11.12 -0.79
N LEU A 17 -20.03 -12.06 -1.65
CA LEU A 17 -21.22 -11.94 -2.51
C LEU A 17 -22.43 -12.51 -1.78
N VAL A 18 -23.44 -11.69 -1.54
CA VAL A 18 -24.62 -12.06 -0.75
C VAL A 18 -25.88 -11.65 -1.51
N CYS A 19 -26.88 -12.53 -1.57
CA CYS A 19 -28.16 -12.16 -2.17
C CYS A 19 -28.84 -11.06 -1.35
N ASN A 20 -29.50 -10.12 -2.02
CA ASN A 20 -30.17 -8.98 -1.41
C ASN A 20 -31.15 -9.41 -0.33
N ALA A 21 -31.86 -10.53 -0.51
CA ALA A 21 -32.75 -11.08 0.50
C ALA A 21 -32.04 -11.37 1.84
N ARG A 22 -30.78 -11.81 1.80
CA ARG A 22 -29.96 -12.02 3.00
C ARG A 22 -29.38 -10.73 3.57
N VAL A 23 -28.99 -9.79 2.71
CA VAL A 23 -28.53 -8.45 3.13
C VAL A 23 -29.65 -7.72 3.87
N PHE A 24 -30.85 -7.69 3.29
CA PHE A 24 -32.04 -7.11 3.94
C PHE A 24 -32.52 -7.90 5.16
N GLY A 25 -32.30 -9.23 5.18
CA GLY A 25 -32.61 -10.08 6.34
C GLY A 25 -31.68 -9.86 7.54
N ALA A 26 -30.47 -9.34 7.31
CA ALA A 26 -29.49 -9.07 8.37
C ALA A 26 -28.60 -7.84 8.05
N PRO A 27 -29.18 -6.63 8.01
CA PRO A 27 -28.49 -5.43 7.52
C PRO A 27 -27.31 -4.98 8.40
N ASN A 28 -27.28 -5.39 9.67
CA ASN A 28 -26.17 -5.09 10.59
C ASN A 28 -25.01 -6.08 10.48
N LEU A 29 -25.28 -7.27 9.92
CA LEU A 29 -24.27 -8.31 9.72
C LEU A 29 -23.49 -8.03 8.43
N TYR A 30 -24.21 -7.68 7.36
CA TYR A 30 -23.64 -7.41 6.04
C TYR A 30 -23.45 -5.90 5.86
N LYS A 31 -22.20 -5.44 6.01
CA LYS A 31 -21.84 -4.03 5.80
C LYS A 31 -21.60 -3.77 4.32
N ASN A 32 -22.18 -2.69 3.82
CA ASN A 32 -22.01 -2.27 2.44
C ASN A 32 -20.78 -1.37 2.29
N TYR A 33 -20.15 -1.43 1.11
CA TYR A 33 -19.13 -0.47 0.73
C TYR A 33 -19.79 0.89 0.43
N LYS A 34 -19.07 1.97 0.76
CA LYS A 34 -19.49 3.34 0.43
C LYS A 34 -19.52 3.52 -1.08
N SER A 35 -20.48 4.28 -1.59
CA SER A 35 -20.52 4.60 -3.02
C SER A 35 -19.42 5.61 -3.38
N ARG A 36 -19.21 5.80 -4.68
CA ARG A 36 -18.24 6.79 -5.18
C ARG A 36 -18.66 8.21 -4.76
N GLU A 37 -19.96 8.50 -4.80
CA GLU A 37 -20.54 9.77 -4.37
C GLU A 37 -20.29 10.04 -2.87
N ASP A 38 -20.23 8.99 -2.05
CA ASP A 38 -19.90 9.08 -0.61
C ASP A 38 -18.39 9.36 -0.33
N LEU A 39 -17.52 9.17 -1.34
CA LEU A 39 -16.05 9.23 -1.21
C LEU A 39 -15.43 10.48 -1.85
N GLU A 40 -16.10 11.08 -2.83
CA GLU A 40 -15.63 12.26 -3.58
C GLU A 40 -15.54 13.55 -2.73
N GLU A 41 -16.00 13.54 -1.47
CA GLU A 41 -15.98 14.72 -0.60
C GLU A 41 -14.58 15.04 0.01
N LYS A 42 -13.49 14.29 -0.28
CA LYS A 42 -12.29 14.33 0.59
C LYS A 42 -10.85 14.29 0.03
N CYS A 43 -10.55 14.28 -1.27
CA CYS A 43 -9.13 14.19 -1.68
C CYS A 43 -8.72 15.15 -2.81
N GLU A 44 -7.84 16.11 -2.47
CA GLU A 44 -6.97 16.85 -3.40
C GLU A 44 -5.70 16.02 -3.67
N GLU A 45 -5.24 16.01 -4.93
CA GLU A 45 -4.18 15.15 -5.48
C GLU A 45 -2.78 15.78 -5.37
N ASP A 46 -1.75 14.97 -5.13
CA ASP A 46 -0.35 15.34 -5.39
C ASP A 46 0.43 14.17 -6.02
N ASP A 47 1.03 14.45 -7.19
CA ASP A 47 1.80 13.59 -8.09
C ASP A 47 3.26 13.38 -7.64
N MET A 48 3.80 12.16 -7.75
CA MET A 48 5.23 11.97 -8.10
C MET A 48 5.55 10.62 -8.76
N ASP A 49 5.89 10.72 -10.04
CA ASP A 49 6.34 9.67 -10.97
C ASP A 49 7.84 9.35 -10.86
N LYS A 50 8.23 8.06 -10.92
CA LYS A 50 9.44 7.59 -11.64
C LYS A 50 9.25 6.18 -12.21
N ASN A 51 9.39 6.07 -13.53
CA ASN A 51 9.34 4.84 -14.33
C ASN A 51 10.64 4.02 -14.17
N ILE A 52 10.53 2.71 -13.92
CA ILE A 52 11.63 1.75 -14.10
C ILE A 52 11.09 0.58 -14.94
N SER A 53 11.76 0.24 -16.05
CA SER A 53 11.47 -0.95 -16.86
C SER A 53 12.42 -2.09 -16.49
N PHE A 54 11.93 -3.33 -16.51
CA PHE A 54 12.78 -4.53 -16.38
C PHE A 54 12.26 -5.68 -17.26
N GLY A 55 13.21 -6.41 -17.84
CA GLY A 55 12.98 -7.55 -18.75
C GLY A 55 13.38 -8.90 -18.15
N GLU A 56 12.57 -9.90 -18.49
CA GLU A 56 12.78 -11.34 -18.72
C GLU A 56 13.71 -12.24 -17.87
N SER A 57 14.39 -11.79 -16.81
CA SER A 57 15.27 -12.68 -15.99
C SER A 57 14.78 -13.00 -14.58
N GLU A 58 13.46 -12.89 -14.32
CA GLU A 58 12.88 -12.83 -12.96
C GLU A 58 12.87 -14.13 -12.13
N SER A 59 13.13 -15.30 -12.72
CA SER A 59 12.98 -16.57 -11.97
C SER A 59 14.06 -16.79 -10.91
N ASN A 60 15.26 -16.23 -11.09
CA ASN A 60 16.34 -16.28 -10.09
C ASN A 60 16.31 -15.09 -9.10
N LEU A 61 15.68 -13.98 -9.49
CA LEU A 61 15.62 -12.75 -8.69
C LEU A 61 14.76 -12.92 -7.43
N VAL A 62 13.66 -13.66 -7.53
CA VAL A 62 12.73 -13.88 -6.40
C VAL A 62 13.42 -14.68 -5.28
N ALA A 63 14.28 -15.64 -5.63
CA ALA A 63 15.02 -16.44 -4.64
C ALA A 63 16.15 -15.65 -3.98
N GLU A 64 16.83 -14.74 -4.70
CA GLU A 64 17.87 -13.86 -4.14
C GLU A 64 17.30 -12.70 -3.29
N ILE A 65 16.16 -12.11 -3.69
CA ILE A 65 15.51 -11.02 -2.94
C ILE A 65 15.01 -11.48 -1.56
N LEU A 66 14.58 -12.74 -1.44
CA LEU A 66 14.08 -13.33 -0.19
C LEU A 66 15.17 -13.54 0.88
N ILE A 67 16.46 -13.40 0.55
CA ILE A 67 17.54 -13.84 1.44
C ILE A 67 18.14 -12.72 2.32
N ASN A 68 17.92 -11.43 2.02
CA ASN A 68 18.68 -10.36 2.68
C ASN A 68 17.92 -9.21 3.35
N ASN A 69 16.58 -9.18 3.34
CA ASN A 69 15.74 -8.14 4.01
C ASN A 69 16.24 -6.71 3.80
N LYS A 70 16.87 -6.48 2.64
CA LYS A 70 17.64 -5.28 2.38
C LYS A 70 16.73 -4.28 1.69
N ILE A 71 16.41 -3.22 2.40
CA ILE A 71 15.60 -2.12 1.94
C ILE A 71 16.49 -1.15 1.16
N GLU A 72 16.31 -1.11 -0.16
CA GLU A 72 17.17 -0.34 -1.07
C GLU A 72 16.53 0.98 -1.53
N ASN A 73 15.20 1.02 -1.67
CA ASN A 73 14.48 2.19 -2.18
C ASN A 73 14.10 3.18 -1.05
N GLU A 74 14.11 4.48 -1.33
CA GLU A 74 13.61 5.52 -0.39
C GLU A 74 12.18 5.27 0.04
N ALA A 75 11.29 4.93 -0.89
CA ALA A 75 9.88 4.69 -0.59
C ALA A 75 9.71 3.56 0.45
N GLN A 76 10.45 2.47 0.27
CA GLN A 76 10.42 1.34 1.21
C GLN A 76 11.03 1.70 2.58
N ILE A 77 12.05 2.57 2.61
CA ILE A 77 12.62 3.07 3.87
C ILE A 77 11.57 3.93 4.60
N VAL A 78 10.88 4.83 3.88
CA VAL A 78 9.82 5.68 4.45
C VAL A 78 8.67 4.81 4.97
N GLU A 79 8.23 3.83 4.20
CA GLU A 79 7.20 2.87 4.59
C GLU A 79 7.57 2.09 5.85
N PHE A 80 8.80 1.55 5.91
CA PHE A 80 9.31 0.86 7.10
C PHE A 80 9.29 1.78 8.32
N ILE A 81 9.76 3.02 8.16
CA ILE A 81 9.79 4.01 9.24
C ILE A 81 8.36 4.31 9.73
N ASN A 82 7.43 4.59 8.83
CA ASN A 82 6.04 4.93 9.20
C ASN A 82 5.30 3.73 9.79
N TYR A 83 5.62 2.51 9.34
CA TYR A 83 5.05 1.30 9.93
C TYR A 83 5.53 1.06 11.36
N VAL A 84 6.84 1.15 11.60
CA VAL A 84 7.48 0.85 12.89
C VAL A 84 7.30 1.97 13.90
N TYR A 85 7.36 3.24 13.47
CA TYR A 85 7.35 4.42 14.34
C TYR A 85 6.13 5.28 14.05
N ARG A 86 5.06 5.06 14.82
CA ARG A 86 3.80 5.79 14.64
C ARG A 86 3.69 6.97 15.60
N PRO A 87 2.97 8.04 15.22
CA PRO A 87 2.56 9.07 16.15
C PRO A 87 1.91 8.44 17.39
N LYS A 88 2.17 9.01 18.58
CA LYS A 88 1.45 8.65 19.81
C LYS A 88 -0.07 8.71 19.57
N SER A 89 -0.74 7.57 19.71
CA SER A 89 -2.20 7.46 19.82
C SER A 89 -2.59 7.12 21.25
N GLU A 90 -3.78 7.57 21.68
CA GLU A 90 -4.24 7.43 23.08
C GLU A 90 -4.77 6.03 23.42
N HIS A 91 -4.92 5.15 22.43
CA HIS A 91 -5.58 3.86 22.61
C HIS A 91 -4.88 2.78 21.80
N VAL A 92 -4.12 1.90 22.45
CA VAL A 92 -4.25 0.44 22.26
C VAL A 92 -3.65 -0.29 23.46
N THR A 93 -4.46 -1.05 24.20
CA THR A 93 -3.99 -1.85 25.35
C THR A 93 -3.47 -3.24 24.97
N ASP A 94 -3.73 -3.70 23.73
CA ASP A 94 -3.35 -5.04 23.23
C ASP A 94 -2.57 -5.00 21.89
N SER A 95 -1.88 -3.90 21.61
CA SER A 95 -1.08 -3.76 20.40
C SER A 95 0.35 -4.25 20.60
N PRO A 96 1.01 -4.82 19.57
CA PRO A 96 2.45 -5.03 19.58
C PRO A 96 3.24 -3.71 19.64
N PHE A 97 2.56 -2.56 19.59
CA PHE A 97 3.16 -1.25 19.72
C PHE A 97 3.24 -0.77 21.17
N LYS A 98 4.40 -0.24 21.55
CA LYS A 98 4.70 0.26 22.89
C LYS A 98 5.11 1.73 22.85
N LEU A 99 4.58 2.50 23.80
CA LEU A 99 4.92 3.92 23.93
C LEU A 99 6.37 4.09 24.39
N THR A 100 7.22 4.64 23.51
CA THR A 100 8.68 4.67 23.71
C THR A 100 9.25 6.06 23.45
N ASN A 101 10.26 6.45 24.23
CA ASN A 101 11.07 7.64 23.99
C ASN A 101 12.07 7.36 22.85
N VAL A 102 11.82 7.93 21.67
CA VAL A 102 12.60 7.70 20.46
C VAL A 102 13.36 8.97 20.06
N SER A 103 14.66 8.82 19.79
CA SER A 103 15.47 9.87 19.14
C SER A 103 15.68 9.53 17.68
N ASP A 104 15.95 10.54 16.83
CA ASP A 104 16.25 10.29 15.41
C ASP A 104 17.50 9.38 15.25
N LYS A 105 18.44 9.44 16.22
CA LYS A 105 19.60 8.53 16.27
C LYS A 105 19.18 7.07 16.51
N THR A 106 18.15 6.85 17.32
CA THR A 106 17.60 5.51 17.57
C THR A 106 16.99 4.94 16.30
N VAL A 107 16.19 5.73 15.58
CA VAL A 107 15.60 5.33 14.29
C VAL A 107 16.70 4.97 13.28
N LEU A 108 17.71 5.84 13.14
CA LEU A 108 18.86 5.58 12.29
C LEU A 108 19.60 4.28 12.65
N GLY A 109 19.78 4.03 13.95
CA GLY A 109 20.43 2.81 14.44
C GLY A 109 19.69 1.52 14.08
N VAL A 110 18.35 1.55 14.07
CA VAL A 110 17.53 0.42 13.62
C VAL A 110 17.64 0.25 12.11
N LEU A 111 17.59 1.35 11.34
CA LEU A 111 17.66 1.31 9.88
C LEU A 111 18.96 0.70 9.35
N TRP A 112 20.09 0.86 10.04
CA TRP A 112 21.36 0.24 9.62
C TRP A 112 21.32 -1.28 9.52
N LYS A 113 20.36 -1.95 10.17
CA LYS A 113 20.16 -3.39 10.00
C LYS A 113 19.57 -3.76 8.65
N TYR A 114 18.76 -2.87 8.08
CA TYR A 114 17.93 -3.14 6.91
C TYR A 114 18.40 -2.36 5.67
N THR A 115 19.24 -1.33 5.82
CA THR A 115 19.72 -0.55 4.68
C THR A 115 21.14 -0.02 4.88
N GLU A 116 21.94 -0.10 3.82
CA GLU A 116 23.31 0.45 3.79
C GLU A 116 23.33 1.93 3.41
N ARG A 117 22.19 2.49 2.98
CA ARG A 117 22.06 3.87 2.49
C ARG A 117 22.65 4.90 3.45
N PHE A 118 22.57 4.63 4.75
CA PHE A 118 22.98 5.55 5.79
C PHE A 118 24.29 5.18 6.50
N ASN A 119 25.08 4.22 5.99
CA ASN A 119 26.31 3.75 6.66
C ASN A 119 27.35 4.85 6.92
N LYS A 120 27.33 5.93 6.13
CA LYS A 120 28.22 7.10 6.28
C LYS A 120 27.48 8.36 6.76
N THR A 121 26.21 8.24 7.14
CA THR A 121 25.35 9.37 7.44
C THR A 121 25.41 9.71 8.93
N THR A 122 25.67 10.99 9.23
CA THR A 122 25.59 11.49 10.60
C THR A 122 24.13 11.63 11.04
N ALA A 123 23.88 11.65 12.35
CA ALA A 123 22.52 11.88 12.88
C ALA A 123 21.91 13.20 12.39
N LEU A 124 22.74 14.23 12.15
CA LEU A 124 22.29 15.51 11.59
C LEU A 124 21.85 15.36 10.12
N GLY A 125 22.65 14.67 9.29
CA GLY A 125 22.30 14.41 7.89
C GLY A 125 21.03 13.57 7.77
N PHE A 126 20.86 12.57 8.65
CA PHE A 126 19.65 11.77 8.72
C PHE A 126 18.41 12.61 9.09
N ASN A 127 18.51 13.48 10.11
CA ASN A 127 17.42 14.38 10.48
C ASN A 127 17.01 15.31 9.31
N GLN A 128 17.98 15.83 8.56
CA GLN A 128 17.71 16.65 7.38
C GLN A 128 17.02 15.85 6.28
N TRP A 129 17.38 14.58 6.09
CA TRP A 129 16.72 13.70 5.15
C TRP A 129 15.27 13.42 5.57
N LEU A 130 15.02 13.03 6.83
CA LEU A 130 13.67 12.76 7.34
C LEU A 130 12.70 13.92 7.05
N LYS A 131 13.13 15.17 7.25
CA LYS A 131 12.30 16.36 7.03
C LYS A 131 11.91 16.61 5.57
N LYS A 132 12.61 15.99 4.62
CA LYS A 132 12.30 16.07 3.19
C LYS A 132 11.37 14.94 2.74
N GLN A 133 11.13 13.96 3.61
CA GLN A 133 10.28 12.80 3.34
C GLN A 133 8.92 12.95 4.04
N ASN A 134 7.93 12.20 3.57
CA ASN A 134 6.61 12.12 4.18
C ASN A 134 6.61 11.16 5.40
N ILE A 135 7.21 11.60 6.51
CA ILE A 135 7.35 10.80 7.74
C ILE A 135 6.28 11.20 8.76
N ASP A 136 5.39 10.27 9.08
CA ASP A 136 4.17 10.55 9.85
C ASP A 136 4.45 11.05 11.26
N PHE A 137 5.43 10.47 11.95
CA PHE A 137 5.74 10.85 13.32
C PHE A 137 6.32 12.27 13.44
N LEU A 138 6.75 12.90 12.35
CA LEU A 138 7.26 14.28 12.37
C LEU A 138 6.18 15.31 12.67
N ILE A 139 4.89 14.94 12.53
CA ILE A 139 3.74 15.75 12.96
C ILE A 139 3.80 16.03 14.47
N GLN A 140 4.46 15.16 15.25
CA GLN A 140 4.66 15.36 16.68
C GLN A 140 5.97 16.09 16.97
N GLU A 141 5.85 17.26 17.61
CA GLU A 141 7.00 18.06 18.03
C GLU A 141 7.83 17.31 19.10
N PRO A 142 9.17 17.28 18.98
CA PRO A 142 10.02 16.60 19.94
C PRO A 142 10.15 17.38 21.26
N GLU A 143 10.17 16.64 22.36
CA GLU A 143 10.54 17.13 23.67
C GLU A 143 12.07 17.26 23.81
N ARG A 144 12.51 18.24 24.61
CA ARG A 144 13.93 18.43 24.94
C ARG A 144 14.23 17.78 26.29
N LYS A 145 15.03 16.70 26.30
CA LYS A 145 15.58 16.10 27.52
C LYS A 145 17.04 16.49 27.71
N VAL A 146 17.41 16.86 28.95
CA VAL A 146 18.80 17.13 29.35
C VAL A 146 19.35 15.88 30.04
N LEU A 147 20.34 15.24 29.43
CA LEU A 147 21.10 14.18 30.11
C LEU A 147 22.35 14.82 30.74
N LYS A 148 22.47 14.69 32.07
CA LYS A 148 23.71 14.95 32.79
C LYS A 148 24.55 13.69 32.74
N ILE A 149 25.61 13.69 31.94
CA ILE A 149 26.62 12.64 31.99
C ILE A 149 27.56 13.02 33.14
N GLN A 150 27.86 12.09 34.04
CA GLN A 150 28.80 12.34 35.14
C GLN A 150 30.17 12.74 34.56
N GLY A 151 30.53 14.01 34.69
CA GLY A 151 31.87 14.53 34.38
C GLY A 151 32.06 15.33 33.09
N SER A 152 31.08 15.44 32.17
CA SER A 152 31.19 16.31 30.98
C SER A 152 29.83 16.74 30.40
N GLU A 153 29.89 17.79 29.56
CA GLU A 153 28.83 18.54 28.88
C GLU A 153 27.40 17.97 28.93
N THR A 154 26.45 18.80 29.38
CA THR A 154 25.02 18.53 29.27
C THR A 154 24.61 18.33 27.82
N LYS A 155 24.30 17.09 27.43
CA LYS A 155 23.79 16.80 26.08
C LYS A 155 22.27 16.97 26.07
N LYS A 156 21.80 17.98 25.34
CA LYS A 156 20.37 18.18 25.05
C LYS A 156 19.98 17.22 23.93
N LEU A 157 19.12 16.26 24.22
CA LEU A 157 18.56 15.35 23.21
C LEU A 157 17.14 15.79 22.85
N ARG A 158 16.83 15.73 21.55
CA ARG A 158 15.46 15.82 21.04
C ARG A 158 14.88 14.41 20.99
N ILE A 159 13.75 14.21 21.65
CA ILE A 159 13.11 12.91 21.82
C ILE A 159 11.63 13.07 21.53
N ARG A 160 11.02 12.10 20.84
CA ARG A 160 9.56 11.99 20.69
C ARG A 160 9.06 10.80 21.47
N ILE A 161 7.87 10.92 22.04
CA ILE A 161 7.16 9.79 22.62
C ILE A 161 6.31 9.20 21.49
N LEU A 162 6.71 8.03 20.97
CA LEU A 162 6.08 7.39 19.80
C LEU A 162 5.47 6.05 20.16
N SER A 163 4.48 5.62 19.38
CA SER A 163 3.98 4.24 19.42
C SER A 163 4.89 3.40 18.53
N VAL A 164 5.72 2.54 19.14
CA VAL A 164 6.79 1.81 18.43
C VAL A 164 6.50 0.32 18.41
N LEU A 165 6.51 -0.28 17.22
CA LEU A 165 6.35 -1.72 17.05
C LEU A 165 7.44 -2.49 17.80
N ASP A 166 7.07 -3.57 18.49
CA ASP A 166 8.03 -4.46 19.14
C ASP A 166 9.10 -4.95 18.15
N SER A 167 10.37 -4.88 18.56
CA SER A 167 11.53 -5.20 17.73
C SER A 167 11.52 -6.60 17.14
N GLN A 168 10.82 -7.55 17.78
CA GLN A 168 10.69 -8.90 17.26
C GLN A 168 9.96 -8.99 15.91
N PHE A 169 9.16 -7.97 15.56
CA PHE A 169 8.41 -7.93 14.29
C PHE A 169 9.11 -7.07 13.22
N HIS A 170 10.26 -6.46 13.52
CA HIS A 170 10.93 -5.56 12.56
C HIS A 170 11.42 -6.31 11.33
N ASP A 171 11.94 -7.52 11.51
CA ASP A 171 12.38 -8.37 10.40
C ASP A 171 11.20 -8.69 9.49
N GLU A 172 10.10 -9.24 10.03
CA GLU A 172 8.89 -9.56 9.27
C GLU A 172 8.33 -8.34 8.48
N VAL A 173 8.37 -7.14 9.07
CA VAL A 173 7.95 -5.92 8.38
C VAL A 173 8.88 -5.61 7.20
N ALA A 174 10.20 -5.70 7.39
CA ALA A 174 11.15 -5.50 6.31
C ALA A 174 10.96 -6.53 5.19
N ASP A 175 10.79 -7.81 5.53
CA ASP A 175 10.51 -8.90 4.58
C ASP A 175 9.27 -8.57 3.76
N ASN A 176 8.17 -8.18 4.42
CA ASN A 176 6.91 -7.89 3.75
C ASN A 176 7.06 -6.71 2.79
N ILE A 177 7.73 -5.62 3.19
CA ILE A 177 7.96 -4.46 2.32
C ILE A 177 8.81 -4.83 1.10
N VAL A 178 9.86 -5.63 1.28
CA VAL A 178 10.78 -6.02 0.20
C VAL A 178 10.14 -7.05 -0.74
N SER A 179 9.34 -7.97 -0.19
CA SER A 179 8.81 -9.12 -0.93
C SER A 179 7.42 -8.92 -1.53
N THR A 180 6.66 -7.90 -1.12
CA THR A 180 5.30 -7.66 -1.63
C THR A 180 5.26 -7.60 -3.16
N ILE A 181 6.09 -6.74 -3.77
CA ILE A 181 6.14 -6.58 -5.23
C ILE A 181 6.58 -7.88 -5.94
N PRO A 182 7.70 -8.53 -5.55
CA PRO A 182 8.08 -9.83 -6.11
C PRO A 182 7.02 -10.92 -5.97
N ARG A 183 6.35 -11.02 -4.81
CA ARG A 183 5.26 -11.98 -4.58
C ARG A 183 4.11 -11.74 -5.55
N HIS A 184 3.73 -10.48 -5.76
CA HIS A 184 2.70 -10.13 -6.73
C HIS A 184 3.10 -10.48 -8.16
N HIS A 185 4.35 -10.22 -8.56
CA HIS A 185 4.84 -10.61 -9.89
C HIS A 185 4.86 -12.13 -10.08
N ALA A 186 5.34 -12.88 -9.09
CA ALA A 186 5.34 -14.33 -9.12
C ALA A 186 3.91 -14.89 -9.25
N TYR A 187 2.96 -14.34 -8.48
CA TYR A 187 1.57 -14.76 -8.55
C TYR A 187 0.92 -14.41 -9.91
N ILE A 188 1.15 -13.20 -10.43
CA ILE A 188 0.69 -12.81 -11.77
C ILE A 188 1.27 -13.74 -12.85
N LYS A 189 2.55 -14.12 -12.72
CA LYS A 189 3.18 -15.08 -13.63
C LYS A 189 2.53 -16.45 -13.54
N GLN A 190 2.28 -16.96 -12.34
CA GLN A 190 1.57 -18.22 -12.14
C GLN A 190 0.19 -18.21 -12.81
N LEU A 191 -0.56 -17.11 -12.68
CA LEU A 191 -1.85 -16.97 -13.36
C LEU A 191 -1.71 -17.05 -14.89
N LYS A 192 -0.67 -16.45 -15.47
CA LYS A 192 -0.41 -16.58 -16.92
C LYS A 192 -0.10 -18.03 -17.31
N ASP A 193 0.71 -18.72 -16.50
CA ASP A 193 1.08 -20.12 -16.73
C ASP A 193 -0.14 -21.06 -16.63
N ASP A 194 -1.10 -20.74 -15.76
CA ASP A 194 -2.40 -21.42 -15.62
C ASP A 194 -3.39 -21.10 -16.76
N GLY A 195 -2.98 -20.26 -17.73
CA GLY A 195 -3.76 -19.92 -18.91
C GLY A 195 -4.69 -18.72 -18.74
N TYR A 196 -4.56 -17.94 -17.67
CA TYR A 196 -5.29 -16.70 -17.49
C TYR A 196 -4.67 -15.56 -18.29
N GLU A 197 -5.52 -14.77 -18.96
CA GLU A 197 -5.10 -13.53 -19.63
C GLU A 197 -5.10 -12.37 -18.62
N VAL A 198 -3.96 -11.68 -18.51
CA VAL A 198 -3.82 -10.51 -17.62
C VAL A 198 -4.20 -9.26 -18.39
N ILE A 199 -5.34 -8.67 -18.03
CA ILE A 199 -5.97 -7.61 -18.82
C ILE A 199 -5.53 -6.21 -18.42
N GLY A 200 -5.03 -6.00 -17.19
CA GLY A 200 -4.51 -4.68 -16.82
C GLY A 200 -3.59 -4.59 -15.61
N SER A 201 -2.83 -3.49 -15.56
CA SER A 201 -1.89 -3.19 -14.48
C SER A 201 -1.79 -1.69 -14.25
N ALA A 202 -2.02 -1.25 -13.00
CA ALA A 202 -1.99 0.16 -12.59
C ALA A 202 -0.57 0.79 -12.54
N LYS A 203 0.45 0.16 -13.15
CA LYS A 203 1.86 0.59 -13.07
C LYS A 203 2.21 1.84 -13.90
N GLN A 204 1.37 2.26 -14.86
CA GLN A 204 1.67 3.42 -15.71
C GLN A 204 1.26 4.73 -15.04
N ALA A 205 1.81 5.88 -15.41
CA ALA A 205 1.31 7.18 -14.93
C ALA A 205 -0.14 7.41 -15.39
N LEU A 206 -1.01 8.01 -14.57
CA LEU A 206 -2.42 8.26 -14.92
C LEU A 206 -2.56 9.01 -16.26
N SER A 207 -1.72 10.01 -16.49
CA SER A 207 -1.68 10.76 -17.75
C SER A 207 -1.35 9.93 -19.00
N LYS A 208 -0.67 8.79 -18.85
CA LYS A 208 -0.38 7.83 -19.94
C LYS A 208 -1.44 6.75 -20.08
N ARG A 209 -2.32 6.63 -19.09
CA ARG A 209 -3.44 5.70 -19.05
C ARG A 209 -4.66 6.28 -19.77
N ASP A 210 -4.78 7.60 -19.81
CA ASP A 210 -5.81 8.32 -20.55
C ASP A 210 -5.57 8.23 -22.07
N LEU A 211 -6.58 7.78 -22.82
CA LEU A 211 -6.60 7.81 -24.28
C LEU A 211 -7.60 8.87 -24.76
N SER A 212 -7.27 9.56 -25.85
CA SER A 212 -8.17 10.44 -26.61
C SER A 212 -8.88 9.71 -27.77
N ASP A 213 -9.24 8.44 -27.56
CA ASP A 213 -9.80 7.57 -28.60
C ASP A 213 -11.34 7.61 -28.58
N GLN A 214 -11.91 8.45 -29.44
CA GLN A 214 -13.35 8.75 -29.49
C GLN A 214 -14.22 7.53 -29.84
N ASP A 215 -13.67 6.56 -30.57
CA ASP A 215 -14.45 5.41 -31.07
C ASP A 215 -14.84 4.46 -29.93
N ILE A 216 -13.95 4.28 -28.94
CA ILE A 216 -14.23 3.43 -27.76
C ILE A 216 -15.06 4.19 -26.73
N LEU A 217 -14.79 5.48 -26.55
CA LEU A 217 -15.60 6.32 -25.65
C LEU A 217 -17.08 6.29 -26.07
N SER A 218 -17.35 6.27 -27.37
CA SER A 218 -18.72 6.13 -27.91
C SER A 218 -19.36 4.77 -27.57
N SER A 219 -18.58 3.69 -27.49
CA SER A 219 -19.07 2.36 -27.10
C SER A 219 -19.33 2.20 -25.60
N LEU A 220 -18.83 3.14 -24.80
CA LEU A 220 -19.01 3.19 -23.35
C LEU A 220 -20.13 4.17 -22.95
N ASP A 221 -20.89 4.68 -23.91
CA ASP A 221 -22.04 5.53 -23.62
C ASP A 221 -23.03 4.76 -22.73
N GLN A 222 -23.46 5.39 -21.64
CA GLN A 222 -24.26 4.81 -20.55
C GLN A 222 -23.55 3.82 -19.60
N ILE A 223 -22.22 3.66 -19.69
CA ILE A 223 -21.44 2.88 -18.72
C ILE A 223 -20.83 3.81 -17.67
N HIS A 224 -21.12 3.57 -16.40
CA HIS A 224 -20.65 4.41 -15.29
C HIS A 224 -19.27 4.00 -14.74
N GLY A 225 -18.75 2.86 -15.19
CA GLY A 225 -17.46 2.33 -14.76
C GLY A 225 -17.46 1.82 -13.31
N ASN A 226 -18.64 1.48 -12.78
CA ASN A 226 -18.79 0.98 -11.42
C ASN A 226 -18.76 -0.57 -11.40
N THR A 227 -18.76 -1.14 -10.19
CA THR A 227 -18.73 -2.59 -10.01
C THR A 227 -19.96 -3.29 -10.61
N GLN A 228 -21.11 -2.62 -10.66
CA GLN A 228 -22.34 -3.18 -11.23
C GLN A 228 -22.24 -3.31 -12.76
N ASP A 229 -21.65 -2.32 -13.44
CA ASP A 229 -21.36 -2.39 -14.87
C ASP A 229 -20.41 -3.54 -15.17
N PHE A 230 -19.39 -3.71 -14.33
CA PHE A 230 -18.44 -4.81 -14.44
C PHE A 230 -19.09 -6.19 -14.25
N LEU A 231 -19.92 -6.36 -13.21
CA LEU A 231 -20.66 -7.60 -12.99
C LEU A 231 -21.61 -7.92 -14.16
N THR A 232 -22.22 -6.89 -14.74
CA THR A 232 -23.08 -7.02 -15.93
C THR A 232 -22.25 -7.49 -17.13
N TYR A 233 -21.10 -6.86 -17.38
CA TYR A 233 -20.16 -7.27 -18.42
C TYR A 233 -19.70 -8.73 -18.25
N VAL A 234 -19.29 -9.13 -17.04
CA VAL A 234 -18.84 -10.50 -16.75
C VAL A 234 -19.96 -11.51 -16.97
N LYS A 235 -21.19 -11.16 -16.59
CA LYS A 235 -22.38 -12.02 -16.76
C LYS A 235 -22.74 -12.25 -18.22
N GLU A 236 -22.52 -11.26 -19.08
CA GLU A 236 -22.83 -11.34 -20.51
C GLU A 236 -21.76 -12.12 -21.30
N LYS A 237 -20.53 -12.15 -20.80
CA LYS A 237 -19.43 -12.89 -21.43
C LYS A 237 -19.59 -14.41 -21.19
N LYS A 238 -19.43 -15.19 -22.26
CA LYS A 238 -19.47 -16.67 -22.20
C LYS A 238 -18.16 -17.29 -21.69
N THR A 239 -17.11 -16.48 -21.58
CA THR A 239 -15.79 -16.88 -21.07
C THR A 239 -15.80 -16.87 -19.55
N LYS A 240 -15.11 -17.83 -18.91
CA LYS A 240 -14.92 -17.80 -17.46
C LYS A 240 -13.90 -16.71 -17.13
N ILE A 241 -14.33 -15.64 -16.49
CA ILE A 241 -13.48 -14.52 -16.08
C ILE A 241 -13.11 -14.71 -14.60
N CYS A 242 -11.81 -14.72 -14.31
CA CYS A 242 -11.29 -14.67 -12.94
C CYS A 242 -10.77 -13.26 -12.67
N VAL A 243 -11.22 -12.67 -11.57
CA VAL A 243 -10.77 -11.34 -11.14
C VAL A 243 -9.84 -11.52 -9.96
N VAL A 244 -8.63 -11.02 -10.11
CA VAL A 244 -7.63 -10.99 -9.06
C VAL A 244 -7.33 -9.53 -8.76
N ALA A 245 -7.86 -9.04 -7.64
CA ALA A 245 -7.51 -7.73 -7.10
C ALA A 245 -6.34 -7.90 -6.14
N ILE A 246 -5.27 -7.14 -6.37
CA ILE A 246 -4.08 -7.13 -5.52
C ILE A 246 -3.95 -5.70 -4.99
N ASP A 247 -4.14 -5.54 -3.67
CA ASP A 247 -4.12 -4.26 -2.95
C ASP A 247 -5.29 -3.29 -3.32
N TYR A 248 -5.21 -2.02 -2.92
CA TYR A 248 -6.11 -0.94 -3.34
C TYR A 248 -5.98 -0.66 -4.85
N ALA A 249 -6.68 -1.46 -5.67
CA ALA A 249 -6.71 -1.30 -7.12
C ALA A 249 -8.11 -0.93 -7.61
N GLY A 250 -8.24 0.22 -8.28
CA GLY A 250 -9.27 0.37 -9.31
C GLY A 250 -8.92 -0.54 -10.49
N PHE A 251 -9.92 -1.20 -11.09
CA PHE A 251 -9.74 -2.25 -12.11
C PHE A 251 -8.74 -1.89 -13.20
N THR A 252 -8.87 -0.68 -13.75
CA THR A 252 -7.84 -0.02 -14.54
C THR A 252 -8.29 1.42 -14.75
N THR A 253 -7.35 2.36 -14.73
CA THR A 253 -7.56 3.66 -15.40
C THR A 253 -6.87 3.70 -16.76
N ASN A 254 -6.16 2.61 -17.13
CA ASN A 254 -5.48 2.43 -18.40
C ASN A 254 -6.45 1.98 -19.49
N MET A 255 -6.62 2.84 -20.48
CA MET A 255 -7.55 2.58 -21.58
C MET A 255 -7.05 1.50 -22.56
N SER A 256 -5.74 1.19 -22.58
CA SER A 256 -5.23 0.04 -23.35
C SER A 256 -5.64 -1.29 -22.72
N ASP A 257 -5.67 -1.34 -21.40
CA ASP A 257 -6.18 -2.48 -20.63
C ASP A 257 -7.69 -2.64 -20.88
N LEU A 258 -8.43 -1.52 -20.91
CA LEU A 258 -9.86 -1.52 -21.26
C LEU A 258 -10.10 -2.00 -22.69
N LYS A 259 -9.29 -1.59 -23.67
CA LYS A 259 -9.34 -2.10 -25.05
C LYS A 259 -9.19 -3.62 -25.11
N ASN A 260 -8.29 -4.19 -24.32
CA ASN A 260 -8.10 -5.64 -24.27
C ASN A 260 -9.24 -6.33 -23.54
N LEU A 261 -9.79 -5.71 -22.49
CA LEU A 261 -10.98 -6.19 -21.80
C LEU A 261 -12.19 -6.26 -22.72
N LEU A 262 -12.44 -5.23 -23.53
CA LEU A 262 -13.67 -5.11 -24.31
C LEU A 262 -13.70 -5.96 -25.59
N LYS A 263 -12.55 -6.46 -26.05
CA LYS A 263 -12.48 -7.42 -27.16
C LYS A 263 -13.22 -8.73 -26.83
#